data_AF-A0A553A824-F1
#
_entry.id   AF-A0A553A824-F1
#
_cell.length_a   1.000
_cell.length_b   1.000
_cell.length_c   1.000
_cell.angle_alpha   90.00
_cell.angle_beta   90.00
_cell.angle_gamma   90.00
#
_symmetry.space_group_name_H-M   'P 1'
#
loop_
_entity.id
_entity.type
_entity.pdbx_description
1 polymer ?
#
loop_
_entity_poly.entity_id
_entity_poly.type
_entity_poly.pdbx_seq_one_letter_code
_entity_poly.pdbx_strand_id
1 'polypeptide(L)'
;MRPLGCEPHDNRVNMVVERGLARCPRCVSMADYVFIESEPHRMRYEVRCRKCGERYAEDMWPAPGTELVRIEPPLMWPPDREPVPPRDWVGEIRGHASAVVVWSRAELDEMVRRTRTIAPKRRFGRMVAAD
;
A
#
# COMPACT_ATOMS: atom_id res chain seq x y z
N MET A 1 -61.04 37.03 1.77
CA MET A 1 -59.62 36.75 2.08
C MET A 1 -59.35 35.29 1.75
N ARG A 2 -58.51 35.01 0.74
CA ARG A 2 -58.05 33.65 0.44
C ARG A 2 -56.80 33.39 1.30
N PRO A 3 -56.67 32.24 1.98
CA PRO A 3 -55.39 31.90 2.56
C PRO A 3 -54.43 31.62 1.40
N LEU A 4 -53.31 32.33 1.38
CA LEU A 4 -52.17 32.00 0.52
C LEU A 4 -51.71 30.63 1.01
N GLY A 5 -52.05 29.59 0.23
CA GLY A 5 -51.49 28.26 0.45
C GLY A 5 -49.98 28.38 0.43
N CYS A 6 -49.35 27.88 1.48
CA CYS A 6 -47.91 27.68 1.49
C CYS A 6 -47.62 26.70 0.34
N GLU A 7 -47.09 27.20 -0.77
CA GLU A 7 -46.49 26.36 -1.79
C GLU A 7 -45.48 25.44 -1.10
N PRO A 8 -45.48 24.13 -1.37
CA PRO A 8 -44.43 23.28 -0.86
C PRO A 8 -43.15 23.76 -1.53
N HIS A 9 -42.31 24.48 -0.77
CA HIS A 9 -40.93 24.66 -1.16
C HIS A 9 -40.35 23.26 -1.31
N ASP A 10 -40.14 22.83 -2.56
CA ASP A 10 -39.22 21.76 -2.91
C ASP A 10 -37.83 22.23 -2.49
N ASN A 11 -37.60 22.17 -1.17
CA ASN A 11 -36.29 22.29 -0.60
C ASN A 11 -35.56 21.04 -1.07
N ARG A 12 -34.88 21.13 -2.22
CA ARG A 12 -33.85 20.19 -2.65
C ARG A 12 -32.72 20.20 -1.63
N VAL A 13 -32.97 19.64 -0.44
CA VAL A 13 -32.01 19.57 0.65
C VAL A 13 -31.08 18.40 0.32
N ASN A 14 -29.84 18.72 -0.02
CA ASN A 14 -28.77 17.75 0.01
C ASN A 14 -28.49 17.40 1.47
N MET A 15 -28.95 16.23 1.92
CA MET A 15 -28.80 15.78 3.30
C MET A 15 -27.60 14.86 3.43
N VAL A 16 -26.68 15.18 4.34
CA VAL A 16 -25.58 14.26 4.68
C VAL A 16 -26.16 13.11 5.51
N VAL A 17 -26.20 11.91 4.94
CA VAL A 17 -26.75 10.71 5.58
C VAL A 17 -25.70 9.93 6.37
N GLU A 18 -24.44 9.99 5.94
CA GLU A 18 -23.33 9.33 6.61
C GLU A 18 -22.05 10.16 6.46
N ARG A 19 -21.16 10.07 7.45
CA ARG A 19 -19.81 10.66 7.42
C ARG A 19 -18.81 9.76 8.13
N GLY A 20 -17.57 9.77 7.68
CA GLY A 20 -16.51 9.02 8.32
C GLY A 20 -15.13 9.33 7.75
N LEU A 21 -14.21 8.38 7.92
CA LEU A 21 -12.84 8.49 7.45
C LEU A 21 -12.53 7.44 6.38
N ALA A 22 -11.89 7.88 5.31
CA ALA A 22 -11.44 7.03 4.20
C ALA A 22 -10.00 7.40 3.80
N ARG A 23 -9.40 6.58 2.92
CA ARG A 23 -8.11 6.88 2.31
C ARG A 23 -8.32 7.74 1.07
N CYS A 24 -7.54 8.82 0.94
CA CYS A 24 -7.52 9.64 -0.26
C CYS A 24 -7.05 8.79 -1.47
N PRO A 25 -7.81 8.72 -2.58
CA PRO A 25 -7.41 7.94 -3.76
C PRO A 25 -6.09 8.41 -4.38
N ARG A 26 -5.74 9.69 -4.20
CA ARG A 26 -4.54 10.28 -4.82
C ARG A 26 -3.28 10.18 -3.96
N CYS A 27 -3.37 10.37 -2.64
CA CYS A 27 -2.18 10.42 -1.76
C CYS A 27 -2.21 9.45 -0.57
N VAL A 28 -3.28 8.65 -0.45
CA VAL A 28 -3.45 7.60 0.57
C VAL A 28 -3.40 8.11 2.02
N SER A 29 -3.42 9.43 2.23
CA SER A 29 -3.64 9.99 3.57
C SER A 29 -5.05 9.74 4.05
N MET A 30 -5.26 9.81 5.36
CA MET A 30 -6.61 9.89 5.92
C MET A 30 -7.32 11.15 5.40
N ALA A 31 -8.58 10.99 5.05
CA ALA A 31 -9.46 12.01 4.50
C ALA A 31 -10.89 11.80 5.02
N ASP A 32 -11.66 12.89 5.10
CA ASP A 32 -13.07 12.83 5.48
C ASP A 32 -13.89 12.34 4.27
N TYR A 33 -14.84 11.42 4.48
CA TYR A 33 -15.86 11.08 3.48
C TYR A 33 -17.25 11.42 3.98
N VAL A 34 -18.17 11.66 3.04
CA VAL A 34 -19.60 11.87 3.29
C VAL A 34 -20.44 11.16 2.23
N PHE A 35 -21.60 10.64 2.65
CA PHE A 35 -22.69 10.29 1.75
C PHE A 35 -23.77 11.38 1.83
N ILE A 36 -24.18 11.89 0.68
CA ILE A 36 -25.15 12.96 0.52
C ILE A 36 -26.33 12.42 -0.27
N GLU A 37 -27.51 12.38 0.33
CA GLU A 37 -28.76 12.08 -0.37
C GLU A 37 -29.32 13.38 -0.98
N SER A 38 -29.72 13.33 -2.25
CA SER A 38 -30.22 14.45 -3.06
C SER A 38 -31.36 13.97 -3.94
N GLU A 39 -32.49 14.69 -4.00
CA GLU A 39 -33.69 14.29 -4.77
C GLU A 39 -34.17 12.84 -4.51
N PRO A 40 -35.35 12.41 -4.97
CA PRO A 40 -35.79 11.05 -4.71
C PRO A 40 -34.81 10.09 -5.37
N HIS A 41 -34.07 9.34 -4.54
CA HIS A 41 -33.22 8.24 -4.95
C HIS A 41 -31.89 8.61 -5.63
N ARG A 42 -31.25 9.76 -5.37
CA ARG A 42 -29.84 9.96 -5.76
C ARG A 42 -28.98 10.11 -4.53
N MET A 43 -27.90 9.35 -4.46
CA MET A 43 -26.92 9.43 -3.38
C MET A 43 -25.56 9.77 -3.96
N ARG A 44 -24.79 10.61 -3.30
CA ARG A 44 -23.44 11.01 -3.72
C ARG A 44 -22.44 10.69 -2.63
N TYR A 45 -21.44 9.91 -2.97
CA TYR A 45 -20.26 9.70 -2.14
C TYR A 45 -19.22 10.79 -2.45
N GLU A 46 -18.69 11.48 -1.43
CA GLU A 46 -17.62 12.49 -1.60
C GLU A 46 -16.49 12.27 -0.59
N VAL A 47 -15.24 12.27 -1.05
CA VAL A 47 -14.03 12.25 -0.20
C VAL A 47 -13.27 13.55 -0.34
N ARG A 48 -12.96 14.21 0.78
CA ARG A 48 -12.23 15.49 0.83
C ARG A 48 -10.90 15.33 1.54
N CYS A 49 -9.81 15.38 0.78
CA CYS A 49 -8.47 15.28 1.34
C CYS A 49 -7.89 16.66 1.69
N ARG A 50 -7.68 16.92 2.98
CA ARG A 50 -7.05 18.17 3.44
C ARG A 50 -5.53 18.22 3.19
N LYS A 51 -4.88 17.06 3.03
CA LYS A 51 -3.43 16.97 2.82
C LYS A 51 -3.01 17.39 1.41
N CYS A 52 -3.69 16.85 0.39
CA CYS A 52 -3.31 17.06 -1.01
C CYS A 52 -4.34 17.88 -1.82
N GLY A 53 -5.46 18.26 -1.20
CA GLY A 53 -6.53 19.04 -1.83
C GLY A 53 -7.48 18.25 -2.72
N GLU A 54 -7.25 16.94 -2.90
CA GLU A 54 -8.07 16.11 -3.76
C GLU A 54 -9.52 16.03 -3.28
N ARG A 55 -10.46 16.12 -4.22
CA ARG A 55 -11.89 15.95 -3.99
C ARG A 55 -12.42 14.90 -4.95
N TYR A 56 -12.65 13.71 -4.40
CA TYR A 56 -13.26 12.62 -5.14
C TYR A 56 -14.77 12.64 -4.94
N ALA A 57 -15.54 12.39 -5.98
CA ALA A 57 -16.98 12.25 -5.86
C ALA A 57 -17.56 11.26 -6.87
N GLU A 58 -18.49 10.44 -6.41
CA GLU A 58 -19.24 9.49 -7.23
C GLU A 58 -20.73 9.63 -6.95
N ASP A 59 -21.53 9.75 -8.01
CA ASP A 59 -22.98 9.68 -7.93
C ASP A 59 -23.42 8.22 -8.03
N MET A 60 -24.17 7.77 -7.04
CA MET A 60 -24.82 6.48 -6.97
C MET A 60 -26.31 6.66 -7.28
N TRP A 61 -26.78 5.86 -8.23
CA TRP A 61 -28.18 5.75 -8.58
C TRP A 61 -28.64 4.35 -8.17
N PRO A 62 -29.80 4.19 -7.51
CA PRO A 62 -30.41 2.89 -7.36
C PRO A 62 -30.68 2.36 -8.76
N ALA A 63 -30.29 1.10 -8.99
CA ALA A 63 -30.46 0.48 -10.28
C ALA A 63 -31.97 0.53 -10.65
N PRO A 64 -32.33 0.98 -11.88
CA PRO A 64 -33.72 0.99 -12.30
C PRO A 64 -34.26 -0.45 -12.29
N GLY A 65 -35.38 -0.67 -11.58
CA GLY A 65 -36.00 -1.99 -11.41
C GLY A 65 -35.67 -2.72 -10.11
N THR A 66 -35.04 -2.06 -9.14
CA THR A 66 -34.79 -2.66 -7.81
C THR A 66 -36.05 -2.65 -6.95
N GLU A 67 -36.94 -3.60 -7.21
CA GLU A 67 -37.90 -4.07 -6.22
C GLU A 67 -37.10 -4.42 -4.96
N LEU A 68 -37.42 -3.77 -3.83
CA LEU A 68 -36.66 -3.74 -2.56
C LEU A 68 -36.53 -5.11 -1.85
N VAL A 69 -36.74 -6.22 -2.56
CA VAL A 69 -36.61 -7.59 -2.07
C VAL A 69 -35.89 -8.47 -3.11
N ARG A 70 -34.82 -7.98 -3.73
CA ARG A 70 -33.74 -8.91 -4.07
C ARG A 70 -32.97 -9.14 -2.78
N ILE A 71 -33.25 -10.26 -2.13
CA ILE A 71 -32.31 -10.87 -1.19
C ILE A 71 -31.05 -11.11 -2.02
N GLU A 72 -30.11 -10.17 -2.01
CA GLU A 72 -28.79 -10.45 -2.53
C GLU A 72 -28.30 -11.69 -1.79
N PRO A 73 -27.83 -12.73 -2.51
CA PRO A 73 -27.18 -13.85 -1.86
C PRO A 73 -26.12 -13.28 -0.92
N PRO A 74 -26.03 -13.75 0.34
CA PRO A 74 -25.00 -13.31 1.26
C PRO A 74 -23.65 -13.38 0.55
N LEU A 75 -22.93 -12.26 0.55
CA LEU A 75 -21.64 -12.15 -0.11
C LEU A 75 -20.71 -13.17 0.55
N MET A 76 -20.49 -14.30 -0.13
CA MET A 76 -19.61 -15.35 0.37
C MET A 76 -18.17 -14.90 0.15
N TRP A 77 -17.62 -14.25 1.17
CA TRP A 77 -16.18 -14.02 1.22
C TRP A 77 -15.46 -15.36 1.11
N PRO A 78 -14.36 -15.43 0.33
CA PRO A 78 -13.48 -16.58 0.40
C PRO A 78 -13.15 -16.84 1.87
N PRO A 79 -13.17 -18.11 2.33
CA PRO A 79 -12.77 -18.40 3.69
C PRO A 79 -11.38 -17.80 3.95
N ASP A 80 -11.22 -17.21 5.13
CA ASP A 80 -9.94 -16.67 5.57
C ASP A 80 -8.88 -17.75 5.36
N ARG A 81 -7.90 -17.46 4.51
CA ARG A 81 -6.77 -18.37 4.35
C ARG A 81 -6.08 -18.46 5.70
N GLU A 82 -5.69 -19.67 6.10
CA GLU A 82 -4.93 -19.91 7.33
C GLU A 82 -3.83 -18.84 7.51
N PRO A 83 -3.56 -18.40 8.75
CA PRO A 83 -2.58 -17.36 8.98
C PRO A 83 -1.27 -17.78 8.33
N VAL A 84 -0.77 -16.92 7.43
CA VAL A 84 0.54 -17.09 6.81
C VAL A 84 1.54 -17.29 7.95
N PRO A 85 2.29 -18.41 7.98
CA PRO A 85 3.23 -18.67 9.06
C PRO A 85 4.19 -17.47 9.21
N PRO A 86 4.56 -17.10 10.45
CA PRO A 86 5.46 -15.98 10.66
C PRO A 86 6.74 -16.16 9.83
N ARG A 87 7.04 -15.18 8.98
CA ARG A 87 8.25 -15.20 8.16
C ARG A 87 9.47 -15.11 9.06
N ASP A 88 10.39 -16.06 8.95
CA ASP A 88 11.67 -16.02 9.66
C ASP A 88 12.66 -15.06 8.96
N TRP A 89 12.47 -13.77 9.23
CA TRP A 89 13.35 -12.71 8.73
C TRP A 89 14.80 -12.89 9.18
N VAL A 90 15.02 -13.46 10.38
CA VAL A 90 16.36 -13.62 10.95
C VAL A 90 17.12 -14.69 10.18
N GLY A 91 16.49 -15.84 9.93
CA GLY A 91 17.04 -16.90 9.10
C GLY A 91 17.33 -16.43 7.68
N GLU A 92 16.39 -15.71 7.06
CA GLU A 92 16.54 -15.20 5.70
C GLU A 92 17.71 -14.21 5.56
N ILE A 93 17.78 -13.20 6.43
CA ILE A 93 18.89 -12.23 6.44
C ILE A 93 20.22 -12.94 6.70
N ARG A 94 20.28 -13.87 7.65
CA ARG A 94 21.49 -14.65 7.93
C ARG A 94 21.93 -15.47 6.72
N GLY A 95 20.98 -16.06 5.99
CA GLY A 95 21.24 -16.80 4.76
C GLY A 95 21.88 -15.93 3.69
N HIS A 96 21.31 -14.74 3.43
CA HIS A 96 21.86 -13.78 2.49
C HIS A 96 23.26 -13.30 2.90
N ALA A 97 23.46 -12.95 4.16
CA ALA A 97 24.77 -12.51 4.67
C ALA A 97 25.82 -13.63 4.54
N SER A 98 25.46 -14.87 4.85
CA SER A 98 26.36 -16.02 4.71
C SER A 98 26.76 -16.27 3.26
N ALA A 99 25.82 -16.16 2.32
CA ALA A 99 26.10 -16.29 0.89
C ALA A 99 27.10 -15.23 0.39
N VAL A 100 26.92 -13.97 0.83
CA VAL A 100 27.85 -12.87 0.50
C VAL A 100 29.24 -13.14 1.06
N VAL A 101 29.35 -13.55 2.34
CA VAL A 101 30.65 -13.86 2.97
C VAL A 101 31.38 -14.98 2.24
N VAL A 102 30.69 -16.06 1.87
CA VAL A 102 31.27 -17.17 1.11
C VAL A 102 31.78 -16.70 -0.25
N TRP A 103 30.98 -15.92 -0.97
CA TRP A 103 31.37 -15.38 -2.27
C TRP A 103 32.60 -14.48 -2.16
N SER A 104 32.60 -13.52 -1.23
CA SER A 104 33.72 -12.61 -1.01
C SER A 104 35.00 -13.33 -0.60
N ARG A 105 34.90 -14.39 0.22
CA ARG A 105 36.06 -15.20 0.59
C ARG A 105 36.65 -15.94 -0.61
N ALA A 106 35.81 -16.50 -1.47
CA ALA A 106 36.26 -17.17 -2.69
C ALA A 106 36.97 -16.19 -3.64
N GLU A 107 36.48 -14.96 -3.75
CA GLU A 107 37.10 -13.90 -4.55
C GLU A 107 38.47 -13.46 -3.98
N LEU A 108 38.58 -13.32 -2.66
CA LEU A 108 39.86 -13.03 -2.00
C LEU A 108 40.87 -14.17 -2.17
N ASP A 109 40.43 -15.42 -2.03
CA ASP A 109 41.30 -16.60 -2.24
C ASP A 109 41.82 -16.66 -3.68
N GLU A 110 40.99 -16.30 -4.67
CA GLU A 110 41.39 -16.13 -6.08
C GLU A 110 42.46 -15.04 -6.24
N MET A 111 42.24 -13.86 -5.64
CA MET A 111 43.19 -12.75 -5.69
C MET A 111 44.54 -13.11 -5.05
N VAL A 112 44.53 -13.79 -3.90
CA VAL A 112 45.74 -14.27 -3.22
C VAL A 112 46.49 -15.28 -4.09
N ARG A 113 45.78 -16.18 -4.76
CA ARG A 113 46.43 -17.15 -5.67
C ARG A 113 47.12 -16.44 -6.84
N ARG A 114 46.46 -15.46 -7.46
CA ARG A 114 47.02 -14.68 -8.59
C ARG A 114 48.24 -13.85 -8.18
N THR A 115 48.21 -13.24 -7.00
CA THR A 115 49.37 -12.45 -6.51
C THR A 115 50.57 -13.33 -6.18
N ARG A 116 50.35 -14.57 -5.69
CA ARG A 116 51.44 -15.54 -5.45
C ARG A 116 52.16 -15.99 -6.72
N THR A 117 51.52 -16.00 -7.88
CA THR A 117 52.20 -16.32 -9.15
C THR A 117 52.99 -15.14 -9.73
N ILE A 118 52.73 -13.91 -9.25
CA ILE A 118 53.37 -12.68 -9.72
C ILE A 118 54.56 -12.30 -8.84
N ALA A 119 54.58 -12.68 -7.56
CA ALA A 119 55.67 -12.35 -6.64
C ALA A 119 56.98 -13.07 -7.05
N PRO A 120 58.05 -12.33 -7.44
CA PRO A 120 59.33 -12.96 -7.73
C PRO A 120 59.91 -13.54 -6.44
N LYS A 121 60.43 -14.76 -6.50
CA LYS A 121 61.19 -15.39 -5.40
C LYS A 121 62.38 -14.47 -5.04
N ARG A 122 62.20 -13.52 -4.11
CA ARG A 122 63.31 -12.79 -3.50
C ARG A 122 64.10 -13.78 -2.64
N ARG A 123 65.12 -14.41 -3.24
CA ARG A 123 66.21 -15.04 -2.50
C ARG A 123 66.89 -13.94 -1.69
N PHE A 124 66.62 -13.88 -0.39
CA PHE A 124 67.48 -13.13 0.52
C PHE A 124 68.82 -13.87 0.61
N GLY A 125 69.81 -13.38 -0.14
CA GLY A 125 71.20 -13.77 0.01
C GLY A 125 71.72 -13.26 1.35
N ARG A 126 72.06 -14.18 2.24
CA ARG A 126 72.77 -13.91 3.49
C ARG A 126 74.21 -13.50 3.12
N MET A 127 74.51 -12.21 3.12
CA MET A 127 75.89 -11.74 2.99
C MET A 127 76.56 -11.91 4.35
N VAL A 128 77.42 -12.92 4.46
CA VAL A 128 78.37 -13.09 5.57
C VAL A 128 79.48 -12.07 5.32
N ALA A 129 79.64 -11.09 6.20
CA ALA A 129 80.78 -10.19 6.16
C ALA A 129 82.02 -10.94 6.69
N ALA A 130 83.11 -10.89 5.94
CA ALA A 130 84.45 -11.31 6.36
C ALA A 130 85.32 -10.07 6.61
N ASP A 131 86.21 -10.24 7.59
CA ASP A 131 87.23 -9.35 8.18
C ASP A 131 86.78 -8.26 9.17
#